data_AF-A0AAD9DPH9-F1
#
_entry.id   AF-A0AAD9DPH9-F1
#
_cell.length_a   1.000
_cell.length_b   1.000
_cell.length_c   1.000
_cell.angle_alpha   90.00
_cell.angle_beta   90.00
_cell.angle_gamma   90.00
#
_symmetry.space_group_name_H-M   'P 1'
#
loop_
_entity.id
_entity.type
_entity.pdbx_description
1 polymer ?
#
loop_
_entity_poly.entity_id
_entity_poly.type
_entity_poly.pdbx_seq_one_letter_code
_entity_poly.pdbx_strand_id
1 'polypeptide(L)'
;TGSQTSTCLNGGYQDEQQVLLDRVHMIGYSLGAHVAGYAGNFVRGTVGRITGLDPAGPMFEGVEAHRRLSPDDADFVDVLHTYTREALGVSIGIQQPIGDIDIYPNGGDVQPGCTLGEVLSTAAAGNFMDVMKCEHERSVHLFVDSLLNSEYAGFAFQCTGPDRFNKGICLSCRKNRCNSVGYSARKMRKKRNSKMYLKTRADTPFAGYHYQMKMHIFNRKMPGDSDPTFYVRLYGSHHNTAELSVDIQNGVAVNFTNTFLVFTEEDIGELLRISLIWESPMQSFSAVWKRIKTSLWSWSSKMPKQVLEVRKIRVKSGESQKKYTFCTEDLSLNEISPGKEISFVKCRDGWEVKPKSELSGKVMEKSVWGECFQSDHCLRKA
;
A
#
# COMPACT_ATOMS: atom_id res chain seq x y z
N THR A 1 -32.26 12.03 10.90
CA THR A 1 -32.01 10.93 9.96
C THR A 1 -31.56 9.66 10.68
N GLY A 2 -30.42 9.62 11.39
CA GLY A 2 -29.96 8.39 12.08
C GLY A 2 -30.99 7.75 13.03
N SER A 3 -31.65 8.56 13.87
CA SER A 3 -32.74 8.11 14.75
C SER A 3 -33.98 7.60 13.99
N GLN A 4 -34.23 8.09 12.77
CA GLN A 4 -35.33 7.56 11.93
C GLN A 4 -34.95 6.20 11.34
N THR A 5 -33.69 6.04 10.90
CA THR A 5 -33.14 4.77 10.42
C THR A 5 -33.19 3.70 11.52
N SER A 6 -32.79 4.02 12.75
CA SER A 6 -32.89 3.07 13.88
C SER A 6 -34.34 2.73 14.24
N THR A 7 -35.24 3.71 14.18
CA THR A 7 -36.68 3.47 14.42
C THR A 7 -37.25 2.50 13.38
N CYS A 8 -36.87 2.64 12.11
CA CYS A 8 -37.27 1.73 11.05
C CYS A 8 -36.72 0.31 11.26
N LEU A 9 -35.44 0.19 11.66
CA LEU A 9 -34.82 -1.12 11.97
C LEU A 9 -35.50 -1.80 13.16
N ASN A 10 -35.70 -1.08 14.26
CA ASN A 10 -36.32 -1.62 15.47
C ASN A 10 -37.78 -2.03 15.22
N GLY A 11 -38.61 -1.12 14.71
CA GLY A 11 -40.04 -1.38 14.55
C GLY A 11 -40.36 -2.24 13.32
N GLY A 12 -40.02 -1.75 12.12
CA GLY A 12 -40.43 -2.41 10.88
C GLY A 12 -39.69 -3.73 10.61
N TYR A 13 -38.38 -3.79 10.84
CA TYR A 13 -37.61 -4.98 10.48
C TYR A 13 -37.49 -6.01 11.61
N GLN A 14 -37.13 -5.59 12.82
CA GLN A 14 -37.02 -6.52 13.94
C GLN A 14 -38.40 -6.94 14.47
N ASP A 15 -39.25 -5.97 14.83
CA ASP A 15 -40.52 -6.29 15.49
C ASP A 15 -41.52 -6.94 14.50
N GLU A 16 -41.67 -6.43 13.28
CA GLU A 16 -42.65 -6.97 12.30
C GLU A 16 -42.10 -8.10 11.41
N GLN A 17 -40.87 -7.99 10.91
CA GLN A 17 -40.29 -8.94 9.96
C GLN A 17 -39.31 -9.96 10.57
N GLN A 18 -39.03 -9.87 11.88
CA GLN A 18 -38.13 -10.77 12.61
C GLN A 18 -36.72 -10.86 11.99
N VAL A 19 -36.24 -9.76 11.39
CA VAL A 19 -34.89 -9.68 10.83
C VAL A 19 -33.86 -9.61 11.94
N LEU A 20 -32.86 -10.50 11.89
CA LEU A 20 -31.74 -10.50 12.81
C LEU A 20 -30.75 -9.39 12.42
N LEU A 21 -30.35 -8.54 13.38
CA LEU A 21 -29.46 -7.41 13.14
C LEU A 21 -28.05 -7.83 12.68
N ASP A 22 -27.59 -9.03 13.05
CA ASP A 22 -26.32 -9.61 12.61
C ASP A 22 -26.29 -9.88 11.08
N ARG A 23 -27.45 -9.89 10.42
CA ARG A 23 -27.59 -10.00 8.96
C ARG A 23 -27.74 -8.65 8.25
N VAL A 24 -27.73 -7.55 8.99
CA VAL A 24 -27.84 -6.20 8.43
C VAL A 24 -26.46 -5.64 8.13
N HIS A 25 -26.28 -5.14 6.91
CA HIS A 25 -25.09 -4.40 6.48
C HIS A 25 -25.51 -3.00 6.05
N MET A 26 -25.13 -1.98 6.82
CA MET A 26 -25.36 -0.58 6.47
C MET A 26 -24.15 -0.01 5.72
N ILE A 27 -24.39 0.66 4.59
CA ILE A 27 -23.34 1.31 3.81
C ILE A 27 -23.67 2.80 3.77
N GLY A 28 -22.77 3.63 4.29
CA GLY A 28 -22.96 5.07 4.37
C GLY A 28 -21.84 5.81 3.65
N TYR A 29 -22.20 6.74 2.76
CA TYR A 29 -21.27 7.61 2.05
C TYR A 29 -21.23 9.00 2.67
N SER A 30 -20.05 9.60 2.83
CA SER A 30 -19.87 10.96 3.34
C SER A 30 -20.56 11.13 4.71
N LEU A 31 -21.46 12.11 4.86
CA LEU A 31 -22.29 12.30 6.05
C LEU A 31 -23.14 11.05 6.40
N GLY A 32 -23.54 10.28 5.39
CA GLY A 32 -24.30 9.04 5.54
C GLY A 32 -23.55 7.96 6.34
N ALA A 33 -22.21 7.96 6.32
CA ALA A 33 -21.42 7.06 7.15
C ALA A 33 -21.66 7.31 8.64
N HIS A 34 -21.73 8.58 9.05
CA HIS A 34 -22.06 8.94 10.43
C HIS A 34 -23.52 8.65 10.75
N VAL A 35 -24.45 8.88 9.81
CA VAL A 35 -25.86 8.48 9.97
C VAL A 35 -25.98 6.99 10.26
N ALA A 36 -25.22 6.14 9.56
CA ALA A 36 -25.17 4.70 9.81
C ALA A 36 -24.59 4.37 11.20
N GLY A 37 -23.51 5.04 11.61
CA GLY A 37 -22.95 4.90 12.97
C GLY A 37 -23.95 5.26 14.07
N TYR A 38 -24.59 6.44 13.94
CA TYR A 38 -25.67 6.85 14.83
C TYR A 38 -26.81 5.82 14.86
N ALA A 39 -27.24 5.31 13.70
CA ALA A 39 -28.30 4.29 13.65
C ALA A 39 -27.89 3.00 14.38
N GLY A 40 -26.65 2.54 14.20
CA GLY A 40 -26.07 1.37 14.88
C GLY A 40 -26.06 1.51 16.40
N ASN A 41 -25.81 2.73 16.91
CA ASN A 41 -25.83 3.01 18.34
C ASN A 41 -27.26 3.07 18.95
N PHE A 42 -28.31 3.25 18.13
CA PHE A 42 -29.70 3.38 18.59
C PHE A 42 -30.59 2.15 18.32
N VAL A 43 -30.06 1.08 17.72
CA VAL A 43 -30.80 -0.18 17.56
C VAL A 43 -30.79 -1.02 18.84
N ARG A 44 -31.80 -1.89 19.02
CA ARG A 44 -31.88 -2.82 20.15
C ARG A 44 -31.04 -4.08 19.86
N GLY A 45 -29.72 -3.92 19.89
CA GLY A 45 -28.75 -4.98 19.60
C GLY A 45 -27.54 -4.42 18.86
N THR A 46 -26.84 -5.27 18.11
CA THR A 46 -25.67 -4.88 17.33
C THR A 46 -25.89 -5.23 15.87
N VAL A 47 -25.66 -4.26 14.97
CA VAL A 47 -25.73 -4.48 13.52
C VAL A 47 -24.52 -5.31 13.08
N GLY A 48 -24.71 -6.24 12.13
CA GLY A 48 -23.65 -7.13 11.67
C GLY A 48 -22.47 -6.40 11.02
N ARG A 49 -22.73 -5.38 10.20
CA ARG A 49 -21.65 -4.60 9.56
C ARG A 49 -22.05 -3.16 9.23
N ILE A 50 -21.11 -2.24 9.39
CA ILE A 50 -21.19 -0.89 8.81
C ILE A 50 -19.98 -0.65 7.90
N THR A 51 -20.21 -0.21 6.67
CA THR A 51 -19.14 0.30 5.81
C THR A 51 -19.26 1.80 5.64
N GLY A 52 -18.20 2.53 6.02
CA GLY A 52 -18.06 3.97 5.81
C GLY A 52 -17.31 4.26 4.52
N LEU A 53 -17.97 4.91 3.55
CA LEU A 53 -17.39 5.32 2.28
C LEU A 53 -17.03 6.81 2.37
N ASP A 54 -15.74 7.09 2.50
CA ASP A 54 -15.14 8.40 2.74
C ASP A 54 -15.96 9.29 3.71
N PRO A 55 -16.09 8.89 4.99
CA PRO A 55 -16.92 9.62 5.95
C PRO A 55 -16.51 11.10 6.07
N ALA A 56 -17.47 11.99 6.26
CA ALA A 56 -17.21 13.42 6.28
C ALA A 56 -16.25 13.82 7.42
N GLY A 57 -15.18 14.55 7.09
CA GLY A 57 -14.24 15.12 8.06
C GLY A 57 -14.78 16.34 8.82
N PRO A 58 -15.35 17.36 8.14
CA PRO A 58 -15.78 18.59 8.79
C PRO A 58 -16.83 18.32 9.86
N MET A 59 -16.62 18.87 11.06
CA MET A 59 -17.45 18.66 12.27
C MET A 59 -17.38 17.25 12.91
N PHE A 60 -16.61 16.31 12.37
CA PHE A 60 -16.47 14.96 12.93
C PHE A 60 -15.02 14.57 13.26
N GLU A 61 -14.03 15.21 12.62
CA GLU A 61 -12.61 15.05 12.93
C GLU A 61 -12.32 15.43 14.39
N GLY A 62 -11.57 14.59 15.10
CA GLY A 62 -11.27 14.76 16.53
C GLY A 62 -12.47 14.68 17.49
N VAL A 63 -13.69 14.48 16.99
CA VAL A 63 -14.89 14.36 17.83
C VAL A 63 -14.97 12.98 18.49
N GLU A 64 -15.56 12.93 19.68
CA GLU A 64 -15.78 11.71 20.47
C GLU A 64 -16.59 10.65 19.70
N ALA A 65 -16.27 9.38 19.96
CA ALA A 65 -16.81 8.22 19.25
C ALA A 65 -18.35 8.19 19.16
N HIS A 66 -19.04 8.56 20.25
CA HIS A 66 -20.51 8.54 20.31
C HIS A 66 -21.22 9.57 19.42
N ARG A 67 -20.47 10.48 18.78
CA ARG A 67 -21.01 11.54 17.90
C ARG A 67 -20.63 11.39 16.43
N ARG A 68 -20.03 10.26 16.07
CA ARG A 68 -19.58 9.95 14.71
C ARG A 68 -19.69 8.45 14.49
N LEU A 69 -19.24 7.99 13.32
CA LEU A 69 -19.03 6.56 13.10
C LEU A 69 -17.87 6.09 13.97
N SER A 70 -18.02 4.94 14.61
CA SER A 70 -17.05 4.33 15.51
C SER A 70 -17.03 2.80 15.37
N PRO A 71 -15.95 2.11 15.80
CA PRO A 71 -15.88 0.65 15.74
C PRO A 71 -16.88 -0.06 16.65
N ASP A 72 -17.51 0.66 17.59
CA ASP A 72 -18.47 0.11 18.55
C ASP A 72 -19.92 0.15 18.01
N ASP A 73 -20.15 0.77 16.84
CA ASP A 73 -21.49 0.96 16.27
C ASP A 73 -22.03 -0.31 15.56
N ALA A 74 -21.18 -1.31 15.32
CA ALA A 74 -21.54 -2.58 14.70
C ALA A 74 -20.54 -3.69 15.08
N ASP A 75 -20.91 -4.94 14.76
CA ASP A 75 -20.03 -6.09 14.92
C ASP A 75 -18.81 -6.02 14.02
N PHE A 76 -18.86 -5.31 12.90
CA PHE A 76 -17.70 -5.02 12.07
C PHE A 76 -17.86 -3.67 11.39
N VAL A 77 -16.89 -2.77 11.59
CA VAL A 77 -16.85 -1.48 10.90
C VAL A 77 -15.63 -1.39 10.00
N ASP A 78 -15.84 -1.22 8.70
CA ASP A 78 -14.78 -1.00 7.73
C ASP A 78 -14.94 0.34 7.00
N VAL A 79 -13.83 1.06 6.84
CA VAL A 79 -13.85 2.43 6.32
C VAL A 79 -12.89 2.58 5.16
N LEU A 80 -13.35 3.20 4.07
CA LEU A 80 -12.53 3.64 2.95
C LEU A 80 -12.30 5.15 3.08
N HIS A 81 -11.05 5.58 3.15
CA HIS A 81 -10.65 6.99 3.19
C HIS A 81 -9.99 7.34 1.86
N THR A 82 -10.68 8.10 1.01
CA THR A 82 -10.21 8.42 -0.34
C THR A 82 -9.95 9.90 -0.56
N TYR A 83 -10.42 10.79 0.33
CA TYR A 83 -10.12 12.21 0.26
C TYR A 83 -9.81 12.88 1.60
N THR A 84 -8.70 12.46 2.22
CA THR A 84 -8.20 12.97 3.51
C THR A 84 -7.33 14.21 3.40
N ARG A 85 -6.97 14.62 2.18
CA ARG A 85 -6.08 15.77 1.96
C ARG A 85 -6.72 17.05 2.45
N GLU A 86 -5.98 17.83 3.24
CA GLU A 86 -6.39 19.19 3.59
C GLU A 86 -6.24 20.11 2.37
N ALA A 87 -7.37 20.60 1.86
CA ALA A 87 -7.41 21.68 0.89
C ALA A 87 -7.95 22.93 1.59
N LEU A 88 -7.19 24.03 1.56
CA LEU A 88 -7.57 25.29 2.22
C LEU A 88 -7.84 25.15 3.74
N GLY A 89 -7.13 24.24 4.41
CA GLY A 89 -7.24 24.01 5.85
C GLY A 89 -8.40 23.12 6.29
N VAL A 90 -9.09 22.47 5.36
CA VAL A 90 -10.18 21.51 5.65
C VAL A 90 -10.01 20.26 4.79
N SER A 91 -10.08 19.06 5.39
CA SER A 91 -10.23 17.82 4.63
C SER A 91 -11.71 17.50 4.44
N ILE A 92 -12.09 16.98 3.27
CA ILE A 92 -13.49 16.60 3.00
C ILE A 92 -13.80 15.28 3.68
N GLY A 93 -12.92 14.29 3.52
CA GLY A 93 -12.96 13.03 4.25
C GLY A 93 -12.26 13.13 5.61
N ILE A 94 -12.74 12.38 6.58
CA ILE A 94 -12.14 12.24 7.91
C ILE A 94 -10.77 11.54 7.81
N GLN A 95 -9.75 12.07 8.48
CA GLN A 95 -8.39 11.54 8.45
C GLN A 95 -8.16 10.48 9.53
N GLN A 96 -8.73 10.68 10.71
CA GLN A 96 -8.56 9.73 11.81
C GLN A 96 -9.18 8.36 11.48
N PRO A 97 -8.56 7.26 11.93
CA PRO A 97 -9.16 5.93 11.81
C PRO A 97 -10.39 5.84 12.72
N ILE A 98 -11.51 5.37 12.17
CA ILE A 98 -12.80 5.26 12.88
C ILE A 98 -13.48 3.89 12.74
N GLY A 99 -12.85 2.91 12.10
CA GLY A 99 -13.34 1.53 11.98
C GLY A 99 -12.50 0.48 12.71
N ASP A 100 -12.91 -0.79 12.64
CA ASP A 100 -12.06 -1.94 12.95
C ASP A 100 -10.90 -2.06 11.95
N ILE A 101 -11.17 -1.69 10.69
CA ILE A 101 -10.18 -1.52 9.63
C ILE A 101 -10.43 -0.20 8.90
N ASP A 102 -9.34 0.50 8.62
CA ASP A 102 -9.38 1.80 7.93
C ASP A 102 -8.43 1.70 6.73
N ILE A 103 -8.98 1.69 5.53
CA ILE A 103 -8.23 1.53 4.28
C ILE A 103 -8.06 2.91 3.65
N TYR A 104 -6.82 3.24 3.31
CA TYR A 104 -6.43 4.51 2.69
C TYR A 104 -5.86 4.23 1.29
N PRO A 105 -6.71 4.04 0.25
CA PRO A 105 -6.27 3.89 -1.12
C PRO A 105 -5.41 5.07 -1.56
N ASN A 106 -4.26 4.77 -2.16
CA ASN A 106 -3.28 5.75 -2.62
C ASN A 106 -2.74 6.69 -1.54
N GLY A 107 -2.88 6.31 -0.25
CA GLY A 107 -2.50 7.14 0.89
C GLY A 107 -3.68 7.86 1.56
N GLY A 108 -4.84 7.86 0.91
CA GLY A 108 -6.05 8.57 1.34
C GLY A 108 -6.18 9.97 0.73
N ASP A 109 -5.14 10.48 0.08
CA ASP A 109 -5.07 11.88 -0.34
C ASP A 109 -5.62 12.13 -1.75
N VAL A 110 -4.86 11.76 -2.78
CA VAL A 110 -5.21 12.01 -4.19
C VAL A 110 -5.40 10.67 -4.90
N GLN A 111 -6.55 10.53 -5.55
CA GLN A 111 -6.89 9.31 -6.28
C GLN A 111 -6.46 9.42 -7.75
N PRO A 112 -5.85 8.37 -8.33
CA PRO A 112 -5.51 8.34 -9.74
C PRO A 112 -6.75 8.59 -10.62
N GLY A 113 -6.57 9.36 -11.69
CA GLY A 113 -7.68 9.80 -12.56
C GLY A 113 -8.34 11.11 -12.14
N CYS A 114 -8.24 11.53 -10.88
CA CYS A 114 -8.91 12.77 -10.40
C CYS A 114 -8.10 14.07 -10.59
N THR A 115 -7.05 14.08 -11.41
CA THR A 115 -6.15 15.26 -11.54
C THR A 115 -6.67 16.35 -12.50
N LEU A 116 -6.16 17.58 -12.30
CA LEU A 116 -6.60 18.89 -12.83
C LEU A 116 -7.07 19.00 -14.32
N GLY A 117 -6.76 18.04 -15.19
CA GLY A 117 -7.13 18.06 -16.62
C GLY A 117 -8.63 17.87 -16.87
N GLU A 118 -9.27 16.88 -16.25
CA GLU A 118 -10.74 16.69 -16.31
C GLU A 118 -11.49 17.77 -15.50
N VAL A 119 -10.81 18.26 -14.47
CA VAL A 119 -11.23 19.33 -13.56
C VAL A 119 -11.28 20.70 -14.25
N LEU A 120 -10.37 21.00 -15.18
CA LEU A 120 -10.41 22.26 -15.94
C LEU A 120 -11.61 22.30 -16.89
N SER A 121 -12.01 21.16 -17.47
CA SER A 121 -13.23 21.05 -18.27
C SER A 121 -14.51 21.20 -17.45
N THR A 122 -14.56 20.70 -16.21
CA THR A 122 -15.72 20.84 -15.31
C THR A 122 -15.77 22.19 -14.59
N ALA A 123 -14.61 22.78 -14.26
CA ALA A 123 -14.51 24.11 -13.68
C ALA A 123 -14.87 25.21 -14.69
N ALA A 124 -14.53 25.04 -15.97
CA ALA A 124 -14.97 25.94 -17.04
C ALA A 124 -16.50 25.95 -17.22
N ALA A 125 -17.19 24.89 -16.77
CA ALA A 125 -18.65 24.80 -16.74
C ALA A 125 -19.30 25.39 -15.47
N GLY A 126 -18.51 25.98 -14.55
CA GLY A 126 -19.01 26.66 -13.36
C GLY A 126 -19.26 25.77 -12.13
N ASN A 127 -18.92 24.48 -12.18
CA ASN A 127 -19.22 23.52 -11.11
C ASN A 127 -17.98 23.16 -10.27
N PHE A 128 -17.45 24.12 -9.50
CA PHE A 128 -16.32 23.89 -8.58
C PHE A 128 -16.60 22.76 -7.55
N MET A 129 -17.87 22.49 -7.24
CA MET A 129 -18.27 21.40 -6.34
C MET A 129 -18.15 20.00 -6.96
N ASP A 130 -18.13 19.85 -8.30
CA ASP A 130 -17.94 18.55 -8.95
C ASP A 130 -16.46 18.13 -8.96
N VAL A 131 -15.56 19.10 -8.94
CA VAL A 131 -14.10 18.91 -8.87
C VAL A 131 -13.68 18.25 -7.56
N MET A 132 -14.29 18.65 -6.43
CA MET A 132 -14.00 18.10 -5.10
C MET A 132 -14.65 16.74 -4.85
N LYS A 133 -15.52 16.26 -5.75
CA LYS A 133 -16.24 14.99 -5.61
C LYS A 133 -15.46 13.78 -6.13
N CYS A 134 -14.55 13.93 -7.10
CA CYS A 134 -13.92 12.77 -7.74
C CYS A 134 -13.19 11.88 -6.72
N GLU A 135 -12.32 12.46 -5.89
CA GLU A 135 -11.63 11.72 -4.83
C GLU A 135 -12.58 11.22 -3.75
N HIS A 136 -13.60 12.01 -3.41
CA HIS A 136 -14.59 11.66 -2.38
C HIS A 136 -15.44 10.44 -2.80
N GLU A 137 -15.97 10.48 -4.02
CA GLU A 137 -16.84 9.47 -4.63
C GLU A 137 -16.06 8.20 -5.03
N ARG A 138 -14.72 8.29 -5.16
CA ARG A 138 -13.86 7.11 -5.40
C ARG A 138 -14.10 5.99 -4.39
N SER A 139 -14.42 6.30 -3.14
CA SER A 139 -14.78 5.30 -2.12
C SER A 139 -15.97 4.44 -2.54
N VAL A 140 -17.00 5.04 -3.14
CA VAL A 140 -18.18 4.35 -3.68
C VAL A 140 -17.78 3.46 -4.85
N HIS A 141 -17.00 4.00 -5.80
CA HIS A 141 -16.56 3.22 -6.95
C HIS A 141 -15.69 2.02 -6.56
N LEU A 142 -14.78 2.17 -5.60
CA LEU A 142 -13.98 1.06 -5.07
C LEU A 142 -14.84 -0.02 -4.40
N PHE A 143 -15.88 0.39 -3.68
CA PHE A 143 -16.80 -0.56 -3.06
C PHE A 143 -17.64 -1.30 -4.10
N VAL A 144 -18.19 -0.59 -5.10
CA VAL A 144 -18.93 -1.20 -6.22
C VAL A 144 -18.04 -2.13 -7.04
N ASP A 145 -16.81 -1.73 -7.32
CA ASP A 145 -15.81 -2.56 -8.02
C ASP A 145 -15.54 -3.87 -7.27
N SER A 146 -15.46 -3.82 -5.94
CA SER A 146 -15.27 -5.03 -5.12
C SER A 146 -16.44 -6.03 -5.18
N LEU A 147 -17.64 -5.56 -5.57
CA LEU A 147 -18.82 -6.41 -5.79
C LEU A 147 -18.83 -7.00 -7.19
N LEU A 148 -18.57 -6.16 -8.20
CA LEU A 148 -18.68 -6.54 -9.61
C LEU A 148 -17.46 -7.32 -10.11
N ASN A 149 -16.27 -6.96 -9.64
CA ASN A 149 -14.98 -7.49 -10.08
C ASN A 149 -14.33 -8.35 -8.98
N SER A 150 -15.12 -9.22 -8.36
CA SER A 150 -14.66 -10.06 -7.24
C SER A 150 -13.48 -10.99 -7.57
N GLU A 151 -13.27 -11.31 -8.85
CA GLU A 151 -12.11 -12.07 -9.34
C GLU A 151 -10.81 -11.24 -9.34
N TYR A 152 -10.91 -9.91 -9.41
CA TYR A 152 -9.80 -8.96 -9.34
C TYR A 152 -9.63 -8.38 -7.92
N ALA A 153 -9.94 -9.15 -6.88
CA ALA A 153 -9.97 -8.64 -5.51
C ALA A 153 -8.63 -7.99 -5.09
N GLY A 154 -8.64 -6.67 -4.91
CA GLY A 154 -7.51 -5.91 -4.40
C GLY A 154 -7.26 -6.17 -2.91
N PHE A 155 -5.98 -6.22 -2.52
CA PHE A 155 -5.59 -6.33 -1.11
C PHE A 155 -5.11 -4.99 -0.57
N ALA A 156 -5.60 -4.62 0.61
CA ALA A 156 -5.02 -3.58 1.44
C ALA A 156 -4.03 -4.20 2.44
N PHE A 157 -2.96 -3.48 2.75
CA PHE A 157 -1.89 -3.93 3.62
C PHE A 157 -1.77 -3.06 4.88
N GLN A 158 -1.81 -3.69 6.04
CA GLN A 158 -1.66 -3.03 7.34
C GLN A 158 -0.28 -2.36 7.43
N CYS A 159 -0.28 -1.06 7.67
CA CYS A 159 0.95 -0.27 7.80
C CYS A 159 0.74 0.89 8.79
N THR A 160 1.82 1.44 9.35
CA THR A 160 1.69 2.54 10.31
C THR A 160 1.52 3.91 9.65
N GLY A 161 1.77 4.01 8.33
CA GLY A 161 1.66 5.25 7.58
C GLY A 161 1.97 5.06 6.09
N PRO A 162 1.57 6.01 5.24
CA PRO A 162 1.74 5.93 3.79
C PRO A 162 3.21 5.88 3.37
N ASP A 163 4.12 6.60 4.04
CA ASP A 163 5.55 6.62 3.68
C ASP A 163 6.21 5.24 3.76
N ARG A 164 5.85 4.46 4.79
CA ARG A 164 6.36 3.10 4.96
C ARG A 164 5.74 2.14 3.95
N PHE A 165 4.49 2.38 3.56
CA PHE A 165 3.83 1.63 2.51
C PHE A 165 4.46 1.92 1.14
N ASN A 166 4.71 3.20 0.80
CA ASN A 166 5.38 3.64 -0.43
C ASN A 166 6.85 3.16 -0.51
N LYS A 167 7.49 2.86 0.63
CA LYS A 167 8.78 2.15 0.70
C LYS A 167 8.67 0.63 0.45
N GLY A 168 7.46 0.10 0.21
CA GLY A 168 7.16 -1.32 0.02
C GLY A 168 7.27 -2.18 1.28
N ILE A 169 7.42 -1.58 2.48
CA ILE A 169 7.77 -2.32 3.71
C ILE A 169 6.61 -3.21 4.21
N CYS A 170 5.38 -2.84 3.87
CA CYS A 170 4.17 -3.37 4.50
C CYS A 170 3.44 -4.47 3.71
N LEU A 171 4.01 -5.05 2.65
CA LEU A 171 3.31 -6.02 1.78
C LEU A 171 3.13 -7.44 2.34
N SER A 172 2.87 -7.63 3.63
CA SER A 172 2.73 -8.97 4.25
C SER A 172 1.28 -9.32 4.56
N CYS A 173 0.83 -10.51 4.16
CA CYS A 173 -0.46 -11.06 4.59
C CYS A 173 -0.41 -11.88 5.90
N ARG A 174 0.78 -12.29 6.36
CA ARG A 174 0.94 -13.09 7.59
C ARG A 174 0.28 -12.45 8.81
N LYS A 175 -0.45 -13.25 9.60
CA LYS A 175 -1.17 -12.83 10.81
C LYS A 175 -2.22 -11.74 10.54
N ASN A 176 -2.99 -11.88 9.47
CA ASN A 176 -4.02 -10.92 9.05
C ASN A 176 -3.44 -9.50 8.98
N ARG A 177 -2.36 -9.35 8.21
CA ARG A 177 -1.74 -8.06 7.90
C ARG A 177 -2.11 -7.55 6.51
N CYS A 178 -2.93 -8.31 5.79
CA CYS A 178 -3.62 -7.84 4.60
C CYS A 178 -5.10 -8.23 4.70
N ASN A 179 -5.94 -7.56 3.93
CA ASN A 179 -7.38 -7.77 3.88
C ASN A 179 -7.90 -7.38 2.49
N SER A 180 -9.06 -7.91 2.11
CA SER A 180 -9.73 -7.48 0.88
C SER A 180 -10.27 -6.06 1.04
N VAL A 181 -10.34 -5.32 -0.06
CA VAL A 181 -11.00 -4.01 -0.11
C VAL A 181 -12.49 -4.18 -0.41
N GLY A 182 -13.34 -3.39 0.25
CA GLY A 182 -14.78 -3.35 -0.01
C GLY A 182 -15.54 -4.55 0.54
N TYR A 183 -16.47 -5.11 -0.25
CA TYR A 183 -17.48 -6.06 0.22
C TYR A 183 -16.88 -7.33 0.84
N SER A 184 -15.77 -7.84 0.31
CA SER A 184 -15.12 -9.06 0.83
C SER A 184 -14.22 -8.82 2.05
N ALA A 185 -14.12 -7.59 2.56
CA ALA A 185 -13.32 -7.27 3.74
C ALA A 185 -13.82 -8.04 4.98
N ARG A 186 -12.89 -8.44 5.84
CA ARG A 186 -13.18 -9.26 7.03
C ARG A 186 -12.71 -8.60 8.31
N LYS A 187 -13.44 -8.78 9.41
CA LYS A 187 -13.00 -8.32 10.73
C LYS A 187 -11.65 -8.94 11.09
N MET A 188 -10.69 -8.08 11.44
CA MET A 188 -9.40 -8.50 11.98
C MET A 188 -9.47 -8.61 13.50
N ARG A 189 -8.69 -9.52 14.11
CA ARG A 189 -8.52 -9.51 15.58
C ARG A 189 -8.03 -8.13 16.02
N LYS A 190 -8.68 -7.54 17.02
CA LYS A 190 -8.39 -6.19 17.54
C LYS A 190 -6.88 -6.00 17.70
N LYS A 191 -6.31 -5.14 16.86
CA LYS A 191 -4.91 -4.72 16.89
C LYS A 191 -4.88 -3.23 17.16
N ARG A 192 -3.79 -2.76 17.78
CA ARG A 192 -3.54 -1.32 18.01
C ARG A 192 -3.53 -0.45 16.73
N ASN A 193 -3.40 -1.05 15.55
CA ASN A 193 -3.34 -0.32 14.29
C ASN A 193 -4.40 -0.87 13.32
N SER A 194 -5.43 -0.08 13.01
CA SER A 194 -6.47 -0.42 12.02
C SER A 194 -6.11 0.03 10.59
N LYS A 195 -5.07 0.87 10.42
CA LYS A 195 -4.73 1.48 9.14
C LYS A 195 -4.15 0.50 8.13
N MET A 196 -4.67 0.53 6.91
CA MET A 196 -4.25 -0.27 5.78
C MET A 196 -4.11 0.60 4.52
N TYR A 197 -3.23 0.20 3.61
CA TYR A 197 -2.90 0.98 2.42
C TYR A 197 -2.79 0.07 1.19
N LEU A 198 -3.10 0.64 0.03
CA LEU A 198 -2.91 0.05 -1.29
C LEU A 198 -2.70 1.15 -2.33
N LYS A 199 -2.21 0.77 -3.51
CA LYS A 199 -2.32 1.57 -4.73
C LYS A 199 -3.46 1.03 -5.59
N THR A 200 -4.07 1.89 -6.39
CA THR A 200 -5.14 1.53 -7.32
C THR A 200 -4.86 2.13 -8.70
N ARG A 201 -5.56 1.60 -9.70
CA ARG A 201 -5.63 2.17 -11.05
C ARG A 201 -6.52 3.42 -11.05
N ALA A 202 -6.44 4.18 -12.15
CA ALA A 202 -7.34 5.30 -12.40
C ALA A 202 -8.77 4.85 -12.75
N ASP A 203 -8.90 3.70 -13.42
CA ASP A 203 -10.15 3.17 -13.97
C ASP A 203 -10.44 1.74 -13.48
N THR A 204 -11.70 1.31 -13.58
CA THR A 204 -12.14 -0.04 -13.22
C THR A 204 -11.63 -1.09 -14.23
N PRO A 205 -11.27 -2.32 -13.79
CA PRO A 205 -11.13 -2.76 -12.40
C PRO A 205 -9.97 -2.05 -11.70
N PHE A 206 -10.17 -1.58 -10.46
CA PHE A 206 -9.20 -0.68 -9.80
C PHE A 206 -8.00 -1.39 -9.19
N ALA A 207 -8.11 -2.71 -8.99
CA ALA A 207 -7.05 -3.50 -8.41
C ALA A 207 -5.80 -3.54 -9.31
N GLY A 208 -4.66 -3.77 -8.68
CA GLY A 208 -3.39 -3.99 -9.36
C GLY A 208 -2.42 -4.70 -8.42
N TYR A 209 -1.17 -4.79 -8.84
CA TYR A 209 -0.17 -5.64 -8.21
C TYR A 209 0.96 -4.84 -7.55
N HIS A 210 1.31 -5.24 -6.33
CA HIS A 210 2.27 -4.54 -5.49
C HIS A 210 3.57 -5.33 -5.37
N TYR A 211 4.68 -4.69 -5.71
CA TYR A 211 6.01 -5.26 -5.60
C TYR A 211 6.89 -4.41 -4.69
N GLN A 212 7.36 -5.00 -3.60
CA GLN A 212 8.45 -4.42 -2.83
C GLN A 212 9.75 -4.74 -3.56
N MET A 213 10.48 -3.72 -3.98
CA MET A 213 11.80 -3.87 -4.57
C MET A 213 12.86 -3.30 -3.63
N LYS A 214 13.98 -4.03 -3.52
CA LYS A 214 15.14 -3.63 -2.75
C LYS A 214 16.38 -3.74 -3.61
N MET A 215 17.02 -2.62 -3.87
CA MET A 215 18.30 -2.58 -4.56
C MET A 215 19.36 -2.00 -3.62
N HIS A 216 20.52 -2.64 -3.57
CA HIS A 216 21.67 -2.07 -2.88
C HIS A 216 22.51 -1.32 -3.89
N ILE A 217 22.74 -0.04 -3.65
CA ILE A 217 23.50 0.83 -4.55
C ILE A 217 24.88 0.98 -3.94
N PHE A 218 25.87 0.39 -4.60
CA PHE A 218 27.28 0.53 -4.24
C PHE A 218 27.83 1.79 -4.92
N ASN A 219 28.70 2.49 -4.19
CA ASN A 219 29.68 3.46 -4.70
C ASN A 219 29.19 4.45 -5.78
N ARG A 220 29.09 5.74 -5.44
CA ARG A 220 28.74 6.81 -6.40
C ARG A 220 30.00 7.48 -6.91
N LYS A 221 30.40 7.22 -8.16
CA LYS A 221 31.54 7.91 -8.78
C LYS A 221 31.07 9.28 -9.36
N MET A 222 31.41 10.35 -8.65
CA MET A 222 31.50 11.78 -9.04
C MET A 222 30.23 12.68 -9.14
N PRO A 223 30.39 14.04 -9.14
CA PRO A 223 29.70 14.99 -8.25
C PRO A 223 28.43 15.59 -8.85
N GLY A 224 27.47 15.88 -7.97
CA GLY A 224 26.22 16.57 -8.32
C GLY A 224 25.10 16.18 -7.36
N ASP A 225 24.45 17.19 -6.79
CA ASP A 225 23.51 17.11 -5.66
C ASP A 225 22.08 16.66 -6.04
N SER A 226 21.86 16.23 -7.28
CA SER A 226 20.55 15.74 -7.72
C SER A 226 20.43 14.24 -7.49
N ASP A 227 19.36 13.82 -6.83
CA ASP A 227 18.98 12.42 -6.75
C ASP A 227 18.69 11.84 -8.14
N PRO A 228 19.13 10.62 -8.44
CA PRO A 228 18.85 9.96 -9.70
C PRO A 228 17.37 9.54 -9.79
N THR A 229 16.73 9.83 -10.92
CA THR A 229 15.42 9.28 -11.26
C THR A 229 15.59 7.92 -11.92
N PHE A 230 14.93 6.90 -11.38
CA PHE A 230 14.92 5.56 -11.95
C PHE A 230 13.54 5.21 -12.50
N TYR A 231 13.53 4.39 -13.53
CA TYR A 231 12.36 3.67 -14.01
C TYR A 231 12.65 2.18 -14.01
N VAL A 232 11.62 1.38 -13.86
CA VAL A 232 11.72 -0.08 -14.01
C VAL A 232 10.75 -0.58 -15.06
N ARG A 233 11.21 -1.54 -15.84
CA ARG A 233 10.37 -2.32 -16.74
C ARG A 233 10.38 -3.77 -16.28
N LEU A 234 9.21 -4.33 -16.02
CA LEU A 234 9.05 -5.70 -15.56
C LEU A 234 8.67 -6.58 -16.74
N TYR A 235 9.37 -7.71 -16.88
CA TYR A 235 9.09 -8.71 -17.90
C TYR A 235 8.54 -9.95 -17.21
N GLY A 236 7.28 -10.26 -17.50
CA GLY A 236 6.58 -11.40 -16.92
C GLY A 236 6.36 -12.53 -17.92
N SER A 237 5.70 -13.60 -17.45
CA SER A 237 5.35 -14.76 -18.29
C SER A 237 4.19 -14.49 -19.23
N HIS A 238 3.29 -13.56 -18.88
CA HIS A 238 2.13 -13.22 -19.71
C HIS A 238 2.37 -11.94 -20.51
N HIS A 239 2.79 -10.87 -19.82
CA HIS A 239 2.97 -9.53 -20.40
C HIS A 239 4.19 -8.82 -19.79
N ASN A 240 4.61 -7.75 -20.46
CA ASN A 240 5.66 -6.85 -19.98
C ASN A 240 5.02 -5.50 -19.65
N THR A 241 5.51 -4.83 -18.62
CA THR A 241 5.00 -3.50 -18.26
C THR A 241 5.56 -2.42 -19.18
N ALA A 242 4.90 -1.27 -19.21
CA ALA A 242 5.54 -0.01 -19.58
C ALA A 242 6.63 0.39 -18.57
N GLU A 243 7.29 1.52 -18.80
CA GLU A 243 8.24 2.10 -17.84
C GLU A 243 7.48 2.60 -16.60
N LEU A 244 7.73 1.98 -15.46
CA LEU A 244 7.14 2.34 -14.18
C LEU A 244 8.13 3.24 -13.44
N SER A 245 7.67 4.39 -12.96
CA SER A 245 8.51 5.30 -12.18
C SER A 245 8.88 4.67 -10.83
N VAL A 246 10.12 4.92 -10.39
CA VAL A 246 10.63 4.48 -9.09
C VAL A 246 10.77 5.68 -8.18
N ASP A 247 9.94 5.73 -7.14
CA ASP A 247 10.00 6.73 -6.09
C ASP A 247 10.77 6.20 -4.88
N ILE A 248 12.01 6.69 -4.70
CA ILE A 248 12.83 6.38 -3.52
C ILE A 248 12.68 7.52 -2.52
N GLN A 249 11.78 7.29 -1.57
CA GLN A 249 11.49 8.20 -0.47
C GLN A 249 12.75 8.56 0.34
N ASN A 250 13.01 9.87 0.47
CA ASN A 250 14.21 10.48 1.06
C ASN A 250 15.50 10.40 0.21
N GLY A 251 15.37 10.22 -1.11
CA GLY A 251 16.49 10.24 -2.02
C GLY A 251 17.30 8.94 -2.01
N VAL A 252 18.33 8.89 -2.86
CA VAL A 252 19.06 7.65 -3.11
C VAL A 252 20.30 7.56 -2.24
N ALA A 253 20.26 6.65 -1.25
CA ALA A 253 21.37 6.42 -0.34
C ALA A 253 22.43 5.47 -0.95
N VAL A 254 23.69 5.90 -0.94
CA VAL A 254 24.85 5.13 -1.41
C VAL A 254 25.36 4.21 -0.31
N ASN A 255 25.86 3.03 -0.68
CA ASN A 255 26.28 1.96 0.23
C ASN A 255 25.13 1.50 1.15
N PHE A 256 23.90 1.69 0.70
CA PHE A 256 22.69 1.38 1.45
C PHE A 256 21.71 0.60 0.56
N THR A 257 20.80 -0.13 1.21
CA THR A 257 19.71 -0.81 0.53
C THR A 257 18.50 0.10 0.46
N ASN A 258 18.24 0.63 -0.73
CA ASN A 258 17.08 1.43 -1.03
C ASN A 258 15.88 0.51 -1.27
N THR A 259 14.75 0.83 -0.65
CA THR A 259 13.51 0.06 -0.72
C THR A 259 12.39 0.96 -1.19
N PHE A 260 11.63 0.49 -2.16
CA PHE A 260 10.55 1.23 -2.78
C PHE A 260 9.45 0.28 -3.21
N LEU A 261 8.25 0.82 -3.33
CA LEU A 261 7.09 0.13 -3.86
C LEU A 261 7.03 0.36 -5.37
N VAL A 262 6.79 -0.71 -6.12
CA VAL A 262 6.42 -0.66 -7.53
C VAL A 262 5.01 -1.20 -7.65
N PHE A 263 4.14 -0.43 -8.30
CA PHE A 263 2.76 -0.81 -8.59
C PHE A 263 2.61 -1.03 -10.09
N THR A 264 1.89 -2.06 -10.48
CA THR A 264 1.53 -2.32 -11.87
C THR A 264 0.05 -2.64 -11.99
N GLU A 265 -0.54 -2.14 -13.06
CA GLU A 265 -1.97 -2.26 -13.33
C GLU A 265 -2.36 -3.63 -13.91
N GLU A 266 -1.43 -4.31 -14.56
CA GLU A 266 -1.68 -5.53 -15.32
C GLU A 266 -1.07 -6.76 -14.64
N ASP A 267 -1.70 -7.92 -14.84
CA ASP A 267 -1.11 -9.19 -14.43
C ASP A 267 -0.02 -9.61 -15.41
N ILE A 268 1.24 -9.43 -14.99
CA ILE A 268 2.40 -9.87 -15.75
C ILE A 268 2.66 -11.39 -15.60
N GLY A 269 1.94 -12.07 -14.71
CA GLY A 269 2.20 -13.47 -14.37
C GLY A 269 3.48 -13.62 -13.53
N GLU A 270 4.30 -14.62 -13.86
CA GLU A 270 5.55 -14.84 -13.14
C GLU A 270 6.63 -13.84 -13.59
N LEU A 271 7.24 -13.12 -12.65
CA LEU A 271 8.30 -12.16 -12.95
C LEU A 271 9.59 -12.89 -13.40
N LEU A 272 10.04 -12.62 -14.63
CA LEU A 272 11.17 -13.29 -15.28
C LEU A 272 12.43 -12.43 -15.37
N ARG A 273 12.28 -11.13 -15.67
CA ARG A 273 13.38 -10.18 -15.82
C ARG A 273 12.96 -8.77 -15.40
N ILE A 274 13.91 -7.97 -14.95
CA ILE A 274 13.73 -6.56 -14.59
C ILE A 274 14.74 -5.73 -15.38
N SER A 275 14.30 -4.70 -16.10
CA SER A 275 15.19 -3.65 -16.60
C SER A 275 15.11 -2.46 -15.65
N LEU A 276 16.26 -1.98 -15.18
CA LEU A 276 16.39 -0.73 -14.43
C LEU A 276 16.96 0.32 -15.39
N ILE A 277 16.25 1.43 -15.52
CA ILE A 277 16.55 2.52 -16.44
C ILE A 277 16.88 3.76 -15.61
N TRP A 278 18.00 4.42 -15.90
CA TRP A 278 18.33 5.71 -15.28
C TRP A 278 18.01 6.84 -16.24
N GLU A 279 17.13 7.76 -15.85
CA GLU A 279 16.79 8.95 -16.64
C GLU A 279 18.02 9.76 -17.06
N SER A 280 18.01 10.26 -18.29
CA SER A 280 19.08 11.13 -18.80
C SER A 280 18.88 12.58 -18.30
N PRO A 281 19.94 13.30 -17.88
CA PRO A 281 19.84 14.69 -17.45
C PRO A 281 19.38 15.67 -18.54
N MET A 282 19.25 15.24 -19.80
CA MET A 282 18.72 16.07 -20.90
C MET A 282 17.19 16.18 -20.89
N GLN A 283 16.46 15.32 -20.17
CA GLN A 283 14.99 15.31 -20.12
C GLN A 283 14.41 16.11 -18.94
N SER A 284 15.23 16.45 -17.94
CA SER A 284 14.80 17.25 -16.79
C SER A 284 14.95 18.76 -17.06
N PHE A 285 13.84 19.51 -17.16
CA PHE A 285 13.85 20.97 -17.36
C PHE A 285 14.68 21.72 -16.30
N SER A 286 14.76 21.20 -15.08
CA SER A 286 15.58 21.77 -13.99
C SER A 286 17.09 21.65 -14.24
N ALA A 287 17.52 20.58 -14.88
CA ALA A 287 18.91 20.34 -15.27
C ALA A 287 19.29 21.19 -16.49
N VAL A 288 18.35 21.42 -17.42
CA VAL A 288 18.54 22.31 -18.57
C VAL A 288 18.77 23.76 -18.14
N TRP A 289 17.96 24.29 -17.22
CA TRP A 289 18.09 25.67 -16.76
C TRP A 289 19.38 25.91 -15.95
N LYS A 290 19.81 24.92 -15.14
CA LYS A 290 21.13 24.94 -14.49
C LYS A 290 22.28 24.87 -15.51
N ARG A 291 22.12 24.07 -16.58
CA ARG A 291 23.11 23.92 -17.67
C ARG A 291 23.33 25.20 -18.47
N ILE A 292 22.30 25.99 -18.73
CA ILE A 292 22.41 27.29 -19.43
C ILE A 292 23.24 28.28 -18.59
N LYS A 293 23.02 28.31 -17.27
CA LYS A 293 23.83 29.17 -16.36
C LYS A 293 25.30 28.74 -16.28
N THR A 294 25.58 27.44 -16.27
CA THR A 294 26.98 26.93 -16.23
C THR A 294 27.68 26.97 -17.59
N SER A 295 26.93 26.95 -18.69
CA SER A 295 27.47 27.04 -20.06
C SER A 295 28.07 28.41 -20.38
N LEU A 296 27.70 29.46 -19.65
CA LEU A 296 28.27 30.79 -19.86
C LEU A 296 29.67 30.94 -19.23
N TRP A 297 30.05 30.10 -18.27
CA TRP A 297 31.25 30.31 -17.42
C TRP A 297 32.29 29.17 -17.45
N SER A 298 32.17 28.16 -18.30
CA SER A 298 33.16 27.06 -18.31
C SER A 298 33.45 26.49 -19.70
N TRP A 299 34.56 26.94 -20.28
CA TRP A 299 35.21 26.34 -21.44
C TRP A 299 35.94 25.05 -21.02
N SER A 300 35.63 23.94 -21.69
CA SER A 300 36.39 22.67 -21.76
C SER A 300 36.87 22.03 -20.44
N SER A 301 36.12 21.06 -19.94
CA SER A 301 36.69 19.89 -19.25
C SER A 301 35.75 18.68 -19.43
N LYS A 302 36.33 17.49 -19.69
CA LYS A 302 35.60 16.22 -19.76
C LYS A 302 34.86 16.01 -18.44
N MET A 303 33.55 16.20 -18.47
CA MET A 303 32.69 15.98 -17.30
C MET A 303 32.83 14.51 -16.85
N PRO A 304 32.97 14.26 -15.53
CA PRO A 304 33.12 12.91 -15.03
C PRO A 304 31.85 12.09 -15.23
N LYS A 305 32.02 10.82 -15.63
CA LYS A 305 30.89 9.89 -15.84
C LYS A 305 30.25 9.55 -14.50
N GLN A 306 28.98 9.92 -14.34
CA GLN A 306 28.16 9.44 -13.23
C GLN A 306 27.90 7.95 -13.41
N VAL A 307 28.31 7.16 -12.43
CA VAL A 307 28.14 5.71 -12.44
C VAL A 307 27.68 5.24 -11.07
N LEU A 308 26.69 4.35 -11.06
CA LEU A 308 26.18 3.66 -9.88
C LEU A 308 26.32 2.16 -10.11
N GLU A 309 26.69 1.42 -9.07
CA GLU A 309 26.80 -0.03 -9.16
C GLU A 309 25.60 -0.70 -8.45
N VAL A 310 24.85 -1.52 -9.20
CA VAL A 310 23.71 -2.29 -8.71
C VAL A 310 23.88 -3.75 -9.12
N ARG A 311 24.12 -4.62 -8.12
CA ARG A 311 24.39 -6.04 -8.38
C ARG A 311 23.15 -6.92 -8.38
N LYS A 312 22.18 -6.58 -7.53
CA LYS A 312 21.00 -7.41 -7.30
C LYS A 312 19.79 -6.60 -6.88
N ILE A 313 18.63 -7.10 -7.28
CA ILE A 313 17.33 -6.58 -6.87
C ILE A 313 16.57 -7.72 -6.19
N ARG A 314 16.18 -7.51 -4.93
CA ARG A 314 15.29 -8.43 -4.21
C ARG A 314 13.87 -7.94 -4.36
N VAL A 315 12.97 -8.84 -4.76
CA VAL A 315 11.56 -8.51 -5.00
C VAL A 315 10.67 -9.34 -4.09
N LYS A 316 9.61 -8.73 -3.57
CA LYS A 316 8.50 -9.44 -2.93
C LYS A 316 7.19 -8.99 -3.56
N SER A 317 6.40 -9.93 -4.08
CA SER A 317 5.03 -9.67 -4.51
C SER A 317 4.09 -9.66 -3.31
N GLY A 318 3.20 -8.66 -3.25
CA GLY A 318 2.19 -8.51 -2.21
C GLY A 318 1.06 -9.52 -2.37
N GLU A 319 0.59 -9.75 -3.59
CA GLU A 319 -0.56 -10.58 -3.90
C GLU A 319 -0.20 -12.06 -3.76
N SER A 320 0.88 -12.50 -4.43
CA SER A 320 1.32 -13.90 -4.38
C SER A 320 2.14 -14.26 -3.13
N GLN A 321 2.56 -13.26 -2.34
CA GLN A 321 3.51 -13.39 -1.21
C GLN A 321 4.86 -14.05 -1.57
N LYS A 322 5.15 -14.25 -2.87
CA LYS A 322 6.41 -14.84 -3.37
C LYS A 322 7.57 -13.84 -3.23
N LYS A 323 8.78 -14.38 -3.09
CA LYS A 323 10.03 -13.62 -3.01
C LYS A 323 10.97 -14.09 -4.11
N TYR A 324 11.63 -13.15 -4.74
CA TYR A 324 12.56 -13.37 -5.84
C TYR A 324 13.85 -12.61 -5.58
N THR A 325 14.94 -13.10 -6.17
CA THR A 325 16.19 -12.35 -6.26
C THR A 325 16.63 -12.33 -7.71
N PHE A 326 16.86 -11.14 -8.24
CA PHE A 326 17.35 -10.92 -9.59
C PHE A 326 18.78 -10.41 -9.52
N CYS A 327 19.63 -10.96 -10.39
CA CYS A 327 21.05 -10.68 -10.50
C CYS A 327 21.33 -10.20 -11.94
N THR A 328 22.39 -9.42 -12.11
CA THR A 328 22.89 -9.07 -13.44
C THR A 328 23.32 -10.31 -14.20
N GLU A 329 23.16 -10.31 -15.53
CA GLU A 329 23.59 -11.43 -16.37
C GLU A 329 25.12 -11.59 -16.38
N ASP A 330 25.84 -10.47 -16.30
CA ASP A 330 27.29 -10.41 -16.22
C ASP A 330 27.73 -9.49 -15.07
N LEU A 331 28.72 -9.93 -14.29
CA LEU A 331 29.38 -9.16 -13.25
C LEU A 331 30.07 -7.89 -13.78
N SER A 332 30.44 -7.88 -15.06
CA SER A 332 30.98 -6.69 -15.72
C SER A 332 29.94 -5.60 -16.00
N LEU A 333 28.65 -5.96 -16.01
CA LEU A 333 27.52 -5.08 -16.34
C LEU A 333 26.81 -4.53 -15.10
N ASN A 334 27.44 -4.57 -13.92
CA ASN A 334 26.83 -4.08 -12.67
C ASN A 334 26.74 -2.55 -12.58
N GLU A 335 27.36 -1.83 -13.50
CA GLU A 335 27.43 -0.37 -13.51
C GLU A 335 26.35 0.22 -14.45
N ILE A 336 25.56 1.15 -13.92
CA ILE A 336 24.58 1.94 -14.69
C ILE A 336 25.01 3.42 -14.72
N SER A 337 24.83 4.06 -15.86
CA SER A 337 25.04 5.49 -16.07
C SER A 337 23.74 6.17 -16.55
N PRO A 338 23.58 7.50 -16.41
CA PRO A 338 22.38 8.19 -16.86
C PRO A 338 22.09 7.96 -18.35
N GLY A 339 20.82 7.75 -18.69
CA GLY A 339 20.35 7.42 -20.04
C GLY A 339 20.63 5.98 -20.50
N LYS A 340 21.07 5.09 -19.59
CA LYS A 340 21.29 3.66 -19.86
C LYS A 340 20.32 2.81 -19.07
N GLU A 341 20.18 1.57 -19.52
CA GLU A 341 19.44 0.52 -18.83
C GLU A 341 20.36 -0.65 -18.49
N ILE A 342 20.02 -1.36 -17.42
CA ILE A 342 20.68 -2.59 -16.95
C ILE A 342 19.62 -3.65 -16.70
N SER A 343 19.84 -4.86 -17.22
CA SER A 343 18.91 -5.98 -17.09
C SER A 343 19.33 -6.92 -15.95
N PHE A 344 18.34 -7.39 -15.20
CA PHE A 344 18.49 -8.39 -14.15
C PHE A 344 17.57 -9.59 -14.42
N VAL A 345 18.15 -10.79 -14.40
CA VAL A 345 17.44 -12.07 -14.54
C VAL A 345 17.40 -12.80 -13.20
N LYS A 346 16.53 -13.81 -13.05
CA LYS A 346 16.50 -14.63 -11.83
C LYS A 346 17.92 -15.14 -11.53
N CYS A 347 18.39 -14.91 -10.30
CA CYS A 347 19.68 -15.44 -9.89
C CYS A 347 19.65 -16.97 -10.01
N ARG A 348 20.73 -17.57 -10.50
CA ARG A 348 20.90 -19.03 -10.47
C ARG A 348 20.85 -19.49 -9.01
N ASP A 349 20.16 -20.59 -8.73
CA ASP A 349 20.16 -21.17 -7.38
C ASP A 349 21.61 -21.44 -6.95
N GLY A 350 22.02 -20.92 -5.79
CA GLY A 350 23.38 -21.10 -5.26
C GLY A 350 24.30 -19.87 -5.23
N TRP A 351 23.82 -18.64 -5.45
CA TRP A 351 24.62 -17.45 -5.14
C TRP A 351 24.92 -17.40 -3.63
N GLU A 352 26.17 -17.71 -3.29
CA GLU A 352 26.69 -17.85 -1.93
C GLU A 352 26.20 -16.72 -1.01
N VAL A 353 25.34 -17.09 -0.07
CA VAL A 353 25.21 -16.34 1.17
C VAL A 353 26.57 -16.50 1.84
N LYS A 354 27.36 -15.41 1.92
CA LYS A 354 28.63 -15.40 2.68
C LYS A 354 28.50 -16.28 3.93
N PRO A 355 29.42 -17.23 4.16
CA PRO A 355 29.29 -18.15 5.28
C PRO A 355 29.18 -17.33 6.56
N LYS A 356 28.15 -17.63 7.37
CA LYS A 356 28.13 -17.19 8.76
C LYS A 356 29.42 -17.73 9.38
N SER A 357 30.26 -16.84 9.89
CA SER A 357 31.38 -17.21 10.74
C SER A 357 30.88 -18.19 11.80
N GLU A 358 31.38 -19.42 11.76
CA GLU A 358 31.20 -20.41 12.80
C GLU A 358 31.78 -19.83 14.10
N LEU A 359 30.90 -19.40 15.00
CA LEU A 359 31.24 -19.30 16.40
C LEU A 359 31.30 -20.74 16.91
N SER A 360 32.52 -21.24 17.09
CA SER A 360 32.83 -22.50 17.76
C SER A 360 32.19 -22.54 19.15
N GLY A 361 31.05 -23.21 19.28
CA GLY A 361 30.48 -23.62 20.56
C GLY A 361 30.84 -25.07 20.82
N LYS A 362 31.74 -25.31 21.78
CA LYS A 362 32.11 -26.64 22.28
C LYS A 362 30.85 -27.43 22.67
N VAL A 363 30.65 -28.57 22.05
CA VAL A 363 29.70 -29.61 22.48
C VAL A 363 30.34 -30.34 23.66
N MET A 364 29.69 -30.33 24.83
CA MET A 364 29.95 -31.32 25.88
C MET A 364 29.09 -32.54 25.61
N GLU A 365 29.75 -33.68 25.42
CA GLU A 365 29.19 -35.02 25.36
C GLU A 365 28.32 -35.32 26.60
N LYS A 366 27.14 -35.90 26.37
CA LYS A 366 26.45 -36.71 27.38
C LYS A 366 26.56 -38.17 26.97
N SER A 367 27.34 -38.91 27.76
CA SER A 367 27.48 -40.35 27.71
C SER A 367 26.18 -41.07 28.10
N VAL A 368 25.89 -42.11 27.34
CA VAL A 368 24.85 -43.13 27.52
C VAL A 368 25.14 -43.98 28.74
N TRP A 369 24.15 -44.18 29.61
CA TRP A 369 23.95 -45.42 30.37
C TRP A 369 22.45 -45.71 30.43
N GLY A 370 22.10 -46.95 30.11
CA GLY A 370 20.73 -47.44 30.04
C GLY A 370 20.27 -48.19 31.28
N GLU A 371 19.16 -48.87 31.05
CA GLU A 371 18.49 -49.92 31.81
C GLU A 371 17.30 -49.55 32.69
N CYS A 372 16.33 -50.46 32.59
CA CYS A 372 14.93 -50.41 32.96
C CYS A 372 14.70 -50.43 34.47
N PHE A 373 13.50 -50.03 34.94
CA PHE A 373 12.53 -50.95 35.54
C PHE A 373 11.18 -50.26 35.83
N GLN A 374 10.14 -51.07 35.61
CA GLN A 374 8.70 -51.01 35.91
C GLN A 374 8.13 -50.12 37.04
N SER A 375 6.86 -49.74 36.78
CA SER A 375 5.67 -49.70 37.65
C SER A 375 5.47 -48.61 38.71
N ASP A 376 4.28 -48.02 38.57
CA ASP A 376 3.32 -47.57 39.58
C ASP A 376 3.45 -46.23 40.33
N HIS A 377 2.26 -45.61 40.41
CA HIS A 377 1.75 -44.59 41.33
C HIS A 377 2.00 -43.08 41.08
N CYS A 378 0.90 -42.44 40.65
CA CYS A 378 0.14 -41.43 41.42
C CYS A 378 0.90 -40.24 42.03
N LEU A 379 0.64 -39.02 41.52
CA LEU A 379 -0.32 -38.05 42.11
C LEU A 379 -0.17 -36.65 41.48
N ARG A 380 -1.33 -36.05 41.16
CA ARG A 380 -1.53 -34.60 40.98
C ARG A 380 -1.05 -33.86 42.23
N LYS A 381 -0.49 -32.66 42.06
CA LYS A 381 -0.72 -31.56 43.01
C LYS A 381 -0.87 -30.22 42.26
N ALA A 382 -1.92 -29.54 42.70
CA ALA A 382 -2.42 -28.17 42.53
C ALA A 382 -1.59 -27.17 41.73
#